data_AF-A0A7C3TA88-F1
#
_entry.id   AF-A0A7C3TA88-F1
#
_cell.length_a   1.000
_cell.length_b   1.000
_cell.length_c   1.000
_cell.angle_alpha   90.00
_cell.angle_beta   90.00
_cell.angle_gamma   90.00
#
_symmetry.space_group_name_H-M   'P 1'
#
loop_
_entity.id
_entity.type
_entity.pdbx_description
1 polymer ?
#
loop_
_entity_poly.entity_id
_entity_poly.type
_entity_poly.pdbx_seq_one_letter_code
_entity_poly.pdbx_strand_id
1 'polypeptide(L)' 'MSSDPDEILDGLFHACAFAAFLEQAHARQGWPDSEATRQRAYQLYEHALAEKNGRPKALAPRPARHYALDP' A
#
# COMPACT_ATOMS: atom_id res chain seq x y z
N MET A 1 -9.69 -16.03 -0.81
CA MET A 1 -9.27 -14.63 -0.94
C MET A 1 -8.40 -14.59 -2.17
N SER A 2 -8.86 -13.91 -3.23
CA SER A 2 -8.18 -13.94 -4.53
C SER A 2 -6.85 -13.20 -4.40
N SER A 3 -5.78 -13.78 -4.95
CA SER A 3 -4.46 -13.17 -4.96
C SER A 3 -4.28 -12.33 -6.23
N ASP A 4 -5.35 -11.66 -6.68
CA ASP A 4 -5.29 -10.82 -7.87
C ASP A 4 -4.55 -9.53 -7.51
N PRO A 5 -3.43 -9.22 -8.20
CA PRO A 5 -2.71 -7.98 -7.96
C PRO A 5 -3.59 -6.75 -8.22
N ASP A 6 -4.60 -6.86 -9.08
CA ASP A 6 -5.62 -5.82 -9.28
C ASP A 6 -6.46 -5.56 -8.02
N GLU A 7 -6.80 -6.57 -7.22
CA GLU A 7 -7.55 -6.39 -5.96
C GLU A 7 -6.69 -5.71 -4.87
N ILE A 8 -5.37 -5.91 -4.91
CA ILE A 8 -4.39 -5.26 -4.03
C ILE A 8 -4.12 -3.82 -4.47
N LEU A 9 -4.02 -3.58 -5.79
CA LEU A 9 -3.85 -2.25 -6.37
C LEU A 9 -5.12 -1.42 -6.16
N ASP A 10 -6.29 -2.01 -6.35
CA ASP A 10 -7.58 -1.41 -6.05
C ASP A 10 -7.74 -1.19 -4.55
N GLY A 11 -7.46 -2.18 -3.70
CA GLY A 11 -7.56 -2.02 -2.25
C GLY A 11 -6.66 -0.91 -1.69
N LEU A 12 -5.41 -0.82 -2.15
CA LEU A 12 -4.48 0.23 -1.74
C LEU A 12 -4.92 1.60 -2.27
N PHE A 13 -5.28 1.69 -3.55
CA PHE A 13 -5.74 2.94 -4.14
C PHE A 13 -7.03 3.43 -3.50
N HIS A 14 -7.99 2.55 -3.23
CA HIS A 14 -9.26 2.92 -2.58
C HIS A 14 -9.04 3.41 -1.14
N ALA A 15 -8.10 2.81 -0.41
CA ALA A 15 -7.68 3.31 0.90
C ALA A 15 -7.07 4.71 0.80
N CYS A 16 -6.19 4.96 -0.18
CA CYS A 16 -5.62 6.28 -0.44
C CYS A 16 -6.70 7.30 -0.87
N ALA A 17 -7.66 6.91 -1.69
CA ALA A 17 -8.77 7.75 -2.13
C ALA A 17 -9.69 8.14 -0.96
N PHE A 18 -9.98 7.20 -0.07
CA PHE A 18 -10.77 7.49 1.13
C PHE A 18 -10.03 8.41 2.10
N ALA A 19 -8.73 8.19 2.32
CA ALA A 19 -7.90 9.08 3.13
C ALA A 19 -7.87 10.51 2.56
N ALA A 20 -7.67 10.65 1.24
CA ALA A 20 -7.70 11.94 0.56
C ALA A 20 -9.06 12.63 0.69
N PHE A 21 -10.16 11.89 0.56
CA PHE A 21 -11.51 12.41 0.73
C PHE A 21 -11.72 12.97 2.14
N LEU A 22 -11.32 12.22 3.18
CA LEU A 22 -11.43 12.66 4.57
C LEU A 22 -10.58 13.89 4.86
N GLU A 23 -9.33 13.92 4.38
CA GLU A 23 -8.44 15.08 4.53
C GLU A 23 -9.08 16.34 3.93
N GLN A 24 -9.60 16.24 2.71
CA GLN A 24 -10.22 17.39 2.04
C GLN A 24 -11.55 17.80 2.67
N ALA A 25 -12.40 16.83 3.03
CA ALA A 25 -13.67 17.11 3.67
C ALA A 25 -13.47 17.81 5.02
N HIS A 26 -12.47 17.36 5.79
CA HIS A 26 -12.11 17.97 7.06
C HIS A 26 -11.53 19.38 6.89
N ALA A 27 -10.62 19.57 5.93
CA ALA A 27 -10.01 20.87 5.66
C ALA A 27 -11.02 21.92 5.15
N ARG A 28 -12.03 21.49 4.38
CA ARG A 28 -13.06 22.37 3.81
C ARG A 28 -14.30 22.51 4.69
N GLN A 29 -14.44 21.69 5.73
CA GLN A 29 -15.67 21.59 6.54
C GLN A 29 -16.92 21.40 5.65
N GLY A 30 -16.79 20.61 4.58
CA GLY A 30 -17.78 20.53 3.52
C GLY A 30 -17.42 19.49 2.47
N TRP A 31 -18.24 19.39 1.41
CA TRP A 31 -18.02 18.39 0.36
C TRP A 31 -16.70 18.68 -0.37
N PRO A 32 -15.79 17.69 -0.46
CA PRO A 32 -14.50 17.90 -1.08
C PRO A 32 -14.61 18.01 -2.60
N ASP A 33 -13.62 18.65 -3.20
CA ASP A 33 -13.54 18.75 -4.66
C ASP A 33 -13.06 17.43 -5.24
N SER A 34 -13.80 16.90 -6.21
CA SER A 34 -13.55 15.58 -6.78
C SER A 34 -12.19 15.51 -7.48
N GLU A 35 -11.78 16.59 -8.18
CA GLU A 35 -10.51 16.62 -8.89
C GLU A 35 -9.33 16.69 -7.91
N ALA A 36 -9.42 17.58 -6.93
CA ALA A 36 -8.39 17.77 -5.91
C ALA A 36 -8.26 16.53 -5.01
N THR A 37 -9.37 15.87 -4.68
CA THR A 37 -9.38 14.59 -3.95
C THR A 37 -8.66 13.51 -4.74
N ARG A 38 -8.93 13.41 -6.04
CA ARG A 38 -8.27 12.45 -6.94
C ARG A 38 -6.77 12.72 -7.05
N GLN A 39 -6.35 13.97 -7.22
CA GLN A 39 -4.92 14.33 -7.25
C GLN A 39 -4.22 13.93 -5.94
N ARG A 40 -4.86 14.19 -4.79
CA ARG A 40 -4.33 13.82 -3.48
C ARG A 40 -4.26 12.31 -3.29
N ALA A 41 -5.26 11.56 -3.77
CA ALA A 41 -5.26 10.11 -3.73
C ALA A 41 -4.08 9.50 -4.50
N TYR A 42 -3.78 10.02 -5.69
CA TYR A 42 -2.62 9.57 -6.47
C TYR A 42 -1.30 9.84 -5.74
N GLN A 43 -1.13 11.01 -5.13
CA GLN A 43 0.09 11.31 -4.35
C GLN A 43 0.28 10.32 -3.18
N LEU A 44 -0.80 10.04 -2.44
CA LEU A 44 -0.77 9.07 -1.34
C LEU A 44 -0.46 7.66 -1.84
N TYR A 45 -1.04 7.28 -2.97
CA TYR A 45 -0.84 5.98 -3.58
C TYR A 45 0.61 5.78 -4.05
N GLU A 46 1.19 6.76 -4.75
CA GLU A 46 2.59 6.71 -5.20
C GLU A 46 3.56 6.63 -4.02
N HIS A 47 3.31 7.39 -2.94
CA HIS A 47 4.10 7.29 -1.71
C HIS A 47 4.01 5.89 -1.09
N ALA A 48 2.81 5.37 -0.91
CA ALA A 48 2.61 4.03 -0.33
C ALA A 48 3.22 2.92 -1.21
N LEU A 49 3.19 3.08 -2.53
CA LEU A 49 3.81 2.17 -3.48
C LEU A 49 5.34 2.23 -3.36
N ALA A 50 5.92 3.42 -3.25
CA ALA A 50 7.35 3.61 -3.02
C ALA A 50 7.79 2.96 -1.69
N GLU A 51 7.01 3.11 -0.61
CA GLU A 51 7.29 2.45 0.67
C GLU A 51 7.19 0.93 0.57
N LYS A 52 6.19 0.40 -0.14
CA LYS A 52 6.02 -1.05 -0.36
C LYS A 52 7.18 -1.64 -1.16
N ASN A 53 7.63 -0.94 -2.19
CA ASN A 53 8.73 -1.36 -3.06
C ASN A 53 10.12 -1.14 -2.44
N GLY A 54 10.26 -0.13 -1.57
CA GLY A 54 11.49 0.18 -0.87
C GLY A 54 11.78 -0.70 0.34
N ARG A 55 10.78 -1.45 0.85
CA ARG A 55 11.01 -2.43 1.91
C ARG A 55 11.74 -3.65 1.32
N PRO A 56 12.99 -3.95 1.74
CA PRO A 56 13.60 -5.22 1.38
C PRO A 56 12.69 -6.33 1.90
N LYS A 57 12.18 -7.16 0.99
CA LYS A 57 11.37 -8.33 1.32
C LYS A 57 12.17 -9.11 2.37
N ALA A 58 11.72 -9.08 3.63
CA ALA A 58 12.44 -9.66 4.74
C ALA A 58 12.90 -11.04 4.32
N LEU A 59 14.22 -11.19 4.17
CA LEU A 59 14.83 -12.43 3.69
C LEU A 59 14.42 -13.46 4.74
N ALA A 60 13.45 -14.32 4.40
CA ALA A 60 13.04 -15.39 5.29
C ALA A 60 14.31 -16.10 5.75
N PRO A 61 14.50 -16.33 7.06
CA PRO A 61 15.72 -16.96 7.55
C PRO A 61 15.89 -18.27 6.78
N ARG A 62 16.97 -18.36 5.98
CA ARG A 62 17.30 -19.59 5.25
C ARG A 62 17.33 -20.70 6.30
N PRO A 63 16.57 -21.80 6.14
CA PRO A 63 16.65 -22.89 7.09
C PRO A 63 18.12 -23.32 7.15
N ALA A 64 18.68 -23.31 8.36
CA ALA A 64 20.04 -23.73 8.60
C ALA A 64 20.19 -25.14 8.01
N ARG A 65 21.10 -25.30 7.05
CA ARG A 65 21.49 -26.61 6.54
C ARG A 65 22.06 -27.39 7.72
N HIS A 66 21.23 -28.21 8.36
CA HIS A 66 21.72 -29.33 9.15
C HIS A 66 22.40 -30.29 8.17
N TYR A 67 23.72 -30.16 8.02
CA TYR A 67 24.53 -31.26 7.54
C TYR A 67 24.45 -32.33 8.63
N ALA A 68 23.58 -33.32 8.43
CA ALA A 68 23.67 -34.57 9.14
C ALA A 68 25.05 -35.15 8.82
N LEU A 69 25.92 -35.22 9.82
CA LEU A 69 27.03 -36.17 9.82
C LEU A 69 26.40 -37.56 9.84
N ASP A 70 26.51 -38.30 8.75
CA ASP A 70 26.33 -39.75 8.74
C ASP A 70 27.54 -40.38 9.46
N PRO A 71 27.32 -41.25 10.47
CA PRO A 71 28.36 -42.14 11.00
C PRO A 71 28.60 -43.38 10.13
#